data_AF-A0A0F9FQ59-F1
#
_entry.id   AF-A0A0F9FQ59-F1
#
_cell.length_a   1.000
_cell.length_b   1.000
_cell.length_c   1.000
_cell.angle_alpha   90.00
_cell.angle_beta   90.00
_cell.angle_gamma   90.00
#
_symmetry.space_group_name_H-M   'P 1'
#
loop_
_entity.id
_entity.type
_entity.pdbx_description
1 polymer ?
#
loop_
_entity_poly.entity_id
_entity_poly.type
_entity_poly.pdbx_seq_one_letter_code
_entity_poly.pdbx_strand_id
1 'polypeptide(L)' 'MKLYHSKVLNHVIKRRTFEGINGSSLTSKYMPSYKYWIKIWYDTHDSKNTFKTKRECIEYVNRQKELEGKPL' A
#
# COMPACT_ATOMS: atom_id res chain seq x y z
N MET A 1 -17.43 -12.73 -20.89
CA MET A 1 -16.02 -12.88 -20.44
C MET A 1 -16.04 -12.89 -18.92
N LYS A 2 -15.47 -13.91 -18.27
CA LYS A 2 -15.26 -13.85 -16.81
C LYS A 2 -14.14 -12.86 -16.56
N LEU A 3 -14.42 -11.82 -15.78
CA LEU A 3 -13.39 -10.88 -15.33
C LEU A 3 -12.61 -11.60 -14.22
N TYR A 4 -11.28 -11.58 -14.29
CA TYR A 4 -10.41 -12.18 -13.29
C TYR A 4 -9.61 -11.09 -12.60
N HIS A 5 -9.30 -11.28 -11.32
CA HIS A 5 -8.36 -10.39 -10.64
C HIS A 5 -6.99 -10.42 -11.33
N SER A 6 -6.39 -9.24 -11.50
CA SER A 6 -5.12 -9.08 -12.20
C SER A 6 -3.98 -9.75 -11.44
N LYS A 7 -3.06 -10.38 -12.18
CA LYS A 7 -1.89 -11.06 -11.64
C LYS A 7 -0.87 -10.09 -11.05
N VAL A 8 -0.33 -10.41 -9.87
CA VAL A 8 0.69 -9.59 -9.21
C VAL A 8 2.07 -9.96 -9.78
N LEU A 9 2.63 -9.09 -10.60
CA LEU A 9 3.96 -9.30 -11.20
C LEU A 9 5.08 -8.97 -10.21
N ASN A 10 4.96 -7.84 -9.52
CA ASN A 10 5.96 -7.41 -8.54
C ASN A 10 5.34 -6.46 -7.50
N HIS A 11 6.03 -6.23 -6.39
CA HIS A 11 5.64 -5.23 -5.40
C HIS A 11 6.86 -4.60 -4.73
N VAL A 12 6.75 -3.32 -4.37
CA VAL A 12 7.76 -2.58 -3.61
C VAL A 12 7.11 -1.90 -2.42
N ILE A 13 7.65 -2.16 -1.23
CA ILE A 13 7.25 -1.52 0.02
C ILE A 13 8.33 -0.53 0.43
N LYS A 14 7.96 0.74 0.60
CA LYS A 14 8.86 1.82 1.06
C LYS A 14 8.26 2.48 2.31
N ARG A 15 9.09 2.72 3.32
CA ARG A 15 8.71 3.56 4.46
C ARG A 15 8.89 5.03 4.05
N ARG A 16 7.83 5.84 4.18
CA ARG A 16 7.91 7.29 4.01
C ARG A 16 7.57 7.98 5.32
N THR A 17 8.45 8.88 5.76
CA THR A 17 8.14 9.89 6.76
C THR A 17 7.12 10.83 6.16
N PHE A 18 5.96 10.99 6.82
CA PHE A 18 5.07 12.08 6.51
C PHE A 18 5.46 13.23 7.43
N GLU A 19 6.15 14.23 6.89
CA GLU A 19 6.29 15.51 7.57
C GLU A 19 4.94 16.21 7.41
N GLY A 20 4.12 16.21 8.47
CA GLY A 20 2.91 17.00 8.49
C GLY A 20 3.29 18.46 8.28
N ILE A 21 2.76 19.09 7.23
CA ILE A 21 2.85 20.54 7.07
C ILE A 21 2.14 21.15 8.28
N ASN A 22 2.92 21.72 9.19
CA ASN A 22 2.49 22.28 10.45
C ASN A 22 1.72 23.58 10.21
N GLY A 23 0.40 23.46 10.00
CA GLY A 23 -0.55 24.56 10.05
C GLY A 23 -1.46 24.36 11.26
N SER A 24 -1.02 24.88 12.41
CA SER A 24 -1.83 25.12 13.62
C SER A 24 -2.16 23.90 14.52
N SER A 25 -1.84 24.08 15.80
CA SER A 25 -2.34 23.36 16.98
C SER A 25 -1.59 22.09 17.44
N LEU A 26 -0.56 22.33 18.27
CA LEU A 26 -0.25 21.62 19.52
C LEU A 26 -0.55 20.10 19.62
N THR A 27 -0.17 19.29 18.64
CA THR A 27 -0.09 17.83 18.81
C THR A 27 1.23 17.28 18.24
N SER A 28 2.18 17.09 19.17
CA SER A 28 3.40 16.27 19.07
C SER A 28 4.40 16.57 17.93
N LYS A 29 5.28 17.55 18.16
CA LYS A 29 6.56 17.75 17.42
C LYS A 29 7.48 16.52 17.37
N TYR A 30 7.17 15.43 18.09
CA TYR A 30 8.08 14.31 18.34
C TYR A 30 7.60 12.95 17.84
N MET A 31 6.46 12.86 17.13
CA MET A 31 6.02 11.61 16.53
C MET A 31 6.09 11.69 15.01
N PRO A 32 7.22 11.31 14.39
CA PRO A 32 7.25 11.06 12.95
C PRO A 32 6.19 10.01 12.64
N SER A 33 5.10 10.44 12.02
CA SER A 33 4.06 9.55 11.54
C SER A 33 4.58 8.89 10.26
N TYR A 34 5.16 7.70 10.42
CA TYR A 34 5.59 6.91 9.27
C TYR A 34 4.37 6.26 8.63
N LYS A 35 4.25 6.38 7.30
CA LYS A 35 3.35 5.53 6.51
C LYS A 35 4.20 4.62 5.65
N TYR A 36 3.74 3.39 5.50
CA TYR A 36 4.30 2.45 4.55
C TYR A 36 3.57 2.62 3.24
N TRP A 37 4.30 3.01 2.22
CA TRP A 37 3.81 3.07 0.86
C TRP A 37 4.10 1.74 0.18
N ILE A 38 3.11 1.20 -0.52
CA ILE A 38 3.27 0.03 -1.35
C ILE A 38 2.88 0.35 -2.78
N LYS A 39 3.72 -0.08 -3.72
CA LYS A 39 3.40 -0.14 -5.14
C LYS A 39 3.35 -1.57 -5.57
N ILE A 40 2.23 -1.96 -6.17
CA ILE A 40 2.03 -3.28 -6.76
C ILE A 40 1.93 -3.07 -8.26
N TRP A 41 2.72 -3.84 -9.01
CA TRP A 41 2.60 -3.94 -10.45
C TRP A 41 1.74 -5.15 -10.77
N TYR A 42 0.60 -4.89 -11.40
CA TYR A 42 -0.21 -5.92 -12.00
C TYR A 42 0.09 -6.00 -13.50
N ASP A 43 -0.36 -7.08 -14.13
CA ASP A 43 -0.23 -7.28 -15.57
C ASP A 43 -0.95 -6.18 -16.39
N THR A 44 -2.04 -5.64 -15.85
CA THR A 44 -2.89 -4.65 -16.53
C THR A 44 -2.60 -3.20 -16.14
N HIS A 45 -2.07 -2.95 -14.94
CA HIS A 45 -1.87 -1.60 -14.39
C HIS A 45 -0.94 -1.63 -13.16
N ASP A 46 -0.48 -0.45 -12.71
CA ASP A 46 0.15 -0.30 -11.38
C ASP A 46 -0.81 0.34 -10.36
N SER A 47 -0.75 -0.14 -9.12
CA SER A 47 -1.50 0.41 -7.99
C SER A 47 -0.55 0.88 -6.89
N LYS A 48 -0.92 1.96 -6.21
CA LYS A 48 -0.15 2.58 -5.13
C LYS A 48 -1.05 2.80 -3.93
N ASN A 49 -0.71 2.20 -2.80
CA ASN A 49 -1.45 2.34 -1.54
C ASN A 49 -0.54 2.73 -0.40
N THR A 50 -1.14 3.24 0.68
CA THR A 50 -0.42 3.60 1.91
C THR A 50 -1.08 2.97 3.12
N PHE A 51 -0.27 2.40 4.00
CA PHE A 51 -0.68 1.73 5.23
C PHE A 51 0.05 2.32 6.43
N LYS A 52 -0.48 2.11 7.64
CA LYS A 52 0.14 2.60 8.88
C LYS A 52 1.33 1.74 9.27
N THR A 53 1.25 0.44 9.03
CA THR A 53 2.29 -0.53 9.42
C THR A 53 2.83 -1.31 8.22
N LYS A 54 4.06 -1.83 8.37
CA LYS A 54 4.67 -2.73 7.36
C LYS A 54 3.86 -4.01 7.21
N ARG A 55 3.29 -4.51 8.31
CA ARG A 55 2.50 -5.73 8.36
C ARG A 55 1.26 -5.63 7.46
N GLU A 56 0.52 -4.53 7.57
CA GLU A 56 -0.64 -4.27 6.71
C GLU A 56 -0.28 -4.25 5.22
N CYS A 57 0.89 -3.69 4.85
CA CYS A 57 1.37 -3.76 3.46
C CYS A 57 1.57 -5.20 2.99
N ILE A 58 2.16 -6.05 3.83
CA ILE A 58 2.44 -7.45 3.50
C ILE A 58 1.12 -8.24 3.40
N GLU A 59 0.22 -8.06 4.37
CA GLU A 59 -1.12 -8.68 4.37
C GLU A 59 -1.91 -8.25 3.12
N TYR A 60 -1.81 -6.98 2.71
CA TYR A 60 -2.43 -6.50 1.48
C TYR A 60 -1.86 -7.19 0.23
N VAL A 61 -0.54 -7.33 0.09
CA VAL A 61 0.07 -8.06 -1.05
C VAL A 61 -0.37 -9.51 -1.08
N ASN A 62 -0.32 -10.18 0.07
CA ASN A 62 -0.71 -11.58 0.17
C ASN A 62 -2.16 -11.75 -0.24
N ARG A 63 -3.06 -10.89 0.23
CA ARG A 63 -4.47 -10.89 -0.18
C ARG A 63 -4.62 -10.69 -1.70
N GLN A 64 -3.87 -9.78 -2.31
CA GLN A 64 -3.93 -9.58 -3.77
C GLN A 64 -3.42 -10.79 -4.55
N LYS A 65 -2.37 -11.46 -4.06
CA LYS A 65 -1.87 -12.73 -4.63
C LYS A 65 -2.85 -13.88 -4.44
N GLU A 66 -3.58 -13.94 -3.33
CA GLU A 66 -4.62 -14.95 -3.10
C GLU A 66 -5.88 -14.70 -3.93
N LEU A 67 -6.10 -13.46 -4.34
CA LEU A 67 -7.18 -13.06 -5.22
C LEU A 67 -6.83 -13.30 -6.69
N GLU A 68 -5.54 -13.33 -7.05
CA GLU A 68 -5.07 -13.66 -8.40
C GLU A 68 -5.74 -14.93 -8.94
N GLY A 69 -6.29 -14.84 -10.16
CA GLY A 69 -6.95 -15.97 -10.82
C GLY A 69 -8.34 -16.33 -10.29
N LYS A 70 -8.84 -15.66 -9.24
CA LYS A 70 -10.25 -15.77 -8.84
C LYS A 70 -11.15 -14.89 -9.73
N PRO A 71 -12.39 -15.32 -10.00
CA PRO A 71 -13.37 -14.51 -10.71
C PRO A 71 -13.73 -13.26 -9.88
N LEU A 72 -13.84 -12.12 -10.57
CA LEU A 72 -14.27 -10.81 -10.05
C LEU A 72 -15.78 -10.78 -9.73
#